data_AF-A0A820H259-F1
#
_entry.id   AF-A0A820H259-F1
#
_cell.length_a   1.000
_cell.length_b   1.000
_cell.length_c   1.000
_cell.angle_alpha   90.00
_cell.angle_beta   90.00
_cell.angle_gamma   90.00
#
_symmetry.space_group_name_H-M   'P 1'
#
loop_
_entity.id
_entity.type
_entity.pdbx_description
1 polymer ?
#
loop_
_entity_poly.entity_id
_entity_poly.type
_entity_poly.pdbx_seq_one_letter_code
_entity_poly.pdbx_strand_id
1 'polypeptide(L)'
;RETDAMIAEIKRVQEKLADIELTSNKILVNTDVLIKKADAILRQTFELAEYTIPRLFVILPEIKTSINPINWWTRSYRLFFICECDNERHFAFHEGYEMKQIREFFRKYGPYVQKMLIVVRAAIAVSSFVLPQLTYFSPSVQQTIPRFLLDKSFQDTLTNNLNSMDNVIEVSLKENLSTRTMNALHLEDNIQGVELREIRSFLKRTDNQSSFGNLYRSTNENGQIRWLCLHHYRQYSGEKQIEGLKQEFHQLGGEIRLDNAVVEKSSAKRLEEMLNVICRGLVLFKITLRNCKIRTSVFDKLLSIACQRNLIRHIKFQDIIIQPTVGFPKTHREIISKFEEALNNNKHLTIEYTVSLDEDTMKKDNSLLSHFVAHST
;
A
#
# COMPACT_ATOMS: atom_id res chain seq x y z
N ARG A 1 -72.88 25.21 21.33
CA ARG A 1 -72.29 24.41 22.44
C ARG A 1 -71.85 23.03 21.96
N GLU A 2 -72.75 22.15 21.52
CA GLU A 2 -72.35 20.83 20.96
C GLU A 2 -71.59 20.96 19.63
N THR A 3 -72.02 21.86 18.75
CA THR A 3 -71.34 22.18 17.49
C THR A 3 -69.93 22.74 17.70
N ASP A 4 -69.74 23.62 18.68
CA ASP A 4 -68.44 24.22 19.00
C ASP A 4 -67.47 23.19 19.59
N ALA A 5 -67.98 22.28 20.43
CA ALA A 5 -67.21 21.17 20.97
C ALA A 5 -66.78 20.20 19.86
N MET A 6 -67.67 19.92 18.89
CA MET A 6 -67.37 19.07 17.74
C MET A 6 -66.31 19.71 16.83
N ILE A 7 -66.38 21.03 16.59
CA ILE A 7 -65.38 21.76 15.80
C ILE A 7 -64.00 21.77 16.48
N ALA A 8 -63.97 21.93 17.80
CA ALA A 8 -62.73 21.87 18.58
C ALA A 8 -62.08 20.48 18.51
N GLU A 9 -62.88 19.41 18.58
CA GLU A 9 -62.38 18.03 18.47
C GLU A 9 -61.88 17.74 17.04
N ILE A 10 -62.56 18.21 16.00
CA ILE A 10 -62.10 18.09 14.61
C ILE A 10 -60.75 18.79 14.42
N LYS A 11 -60.56 20.01 14.93
CA LYS A 11 -59.27 20.71 14.88
C LYS A 11 -58.17 19.94 15.60
N ARG A 12 -58.46 19.40 16.78
CA ARG A 12 -57.51 18.59 17.55
C ARG A 12 -57.09 17.33 16.81
N VAL A 13 -58.02 16.68 16.11
CA VAL A 13 -57.74 15.51 15.27
C VAL A 13 -56.88 15.89 14.06
N GLN A 14 -57.14 17.03 13.43
CA GLN A 14 -56.33 17.54 12.31
C GLN A 14 -54.88 17.85 12.72
N GLU A 15 -54.67 18.47 13.87
CA GLU A 15 -53.33 18.73 14.41
C GLU A 15 -52.56 17.45 14.69
N LYS A 16 -53.22 16.44 15.29
CA LYS A 16 -52.62 15.12 15.51
C LYS A 16 -52.27 14.41 14.20
N LEU A 17 -53.11 14.51 13.17
CA LEU A 17 -52.84 13.93 11.85
C LEU A 17 -51.59 14.55 11.20
N ALA A 18 -51.45 15.88 11.28
CA ALA A 18 -50.27 16.58 10.76
C ALA A 18 -48.98 16.16 11.49
N ASP A 19 -49.04 15.98 12.81
CA ASP A 19 -47.89 15.52 13.60
C ASP A 19 -47.50 14.06 13.29
N ILE A 20 -48.49 13.19 13.07
CA ILE A 20 -48.28 11.81 12.62
C ILE A 20 -47.63 11.79 11.23
N GLU A 21 -48.10 12.61 10.29
CA GLU A 21 -47.54 12.69 8.94
C GLU A 21 -46.08 13.17 8.96
N LEU A 22 -45.79 14.21 9.76
CA LEU A 22 -44.44 14.72 9.96
C LEU A 22 -43.51 13.64 10.57
N THR A 23 -44.00 12.90 11.56
CA THR A 23 -43.26 11.81 12.21
C THR A 23 -43.02 10.65 11.24
N SER A 24 -44.03 10.26 10.47
CA SER A 24 -43.95 9.20 9.45
C SER A 24 -42.90 9.53 8.39
N ASN A 25 -42.89 10.77 7.88
CA ASN A 25 -41.90 11.22 6.90
C ASN A 25 -40.47 11.19 7.47
N LYS A 26 -40.28 11.61 8.73
CA LYS A 26 -38.96 11.48 9.41
C LYS A 26 -38.52 10.03 9.54
N ILE A 27 -39.43 9.13 9.89
CA ILE A 27 -39.13 7.69 10.00
C ILE A 27 -38.73 7.13 8.63
N LEU A 28 -39.44 7.49 7.56
CA LEU A 28 -39.15 7.02 6.20
C LEU A 28 -37.74 7.45 5.75
N VAL A 29 -37.40 8.73 5.93
CA VAL A 29 -36.07 9.27 5.60
C VAL A 29 -34.98 8.58 6.42
N ASN A 30 -35.19 8.39 7.72
CA ASN A 30 -34.22 7.69 8.56
C ASN A 30 -34.07 6.21 8.17
N THR A 31 -35.15 5.57 7.74
CA THR A 31 -35.14 4.18 7.28
C THR A 31 -34.34 4.03 5.98
N ASP A 32 -34.51 4.94 5.01
CA ASP A 32 -33.72 4.96 3.77
C ASP A 32 -32.21 5.13 4.05
N VAL A 33 -31.86 6.00 4.99
CA VAL A 33 -30.47 6.18 5.45
C VAL A 33 -29.92 4.89 6.09
N LEU A 34 -30.72 4.21 6.91
CA LEU A 34 -30.31 2.94 7.55
C LEU A 34 -30.13 1.83 6.52
N ILE A 35 -31.02 1.72 5.53
CA ILE A 35 -30.92 0.74 4.44
C ILE A 35 -29.63 0.97 3.65
N LYS A 36 -29.36 2.21 3.22
CA LYS A 36 -28.13 2.57 2.49
C LYS A 36 -26.86 2.23 3.27
N LYS A 37 -26.86 2.48 4.59
CA LYS A 37 -25.73 2.12 5.46
C LYS A 37 -25.57 0.62 5.60
N ALA A 38 -26.66 -0.12 5.76
CA ALA A 38 -26.63 -1.58 5.83
C ALA A 38 -26.07 -2.18 4.53
N ASP A 39 -26.52 -1.69 3.36
CA ASP A 39 -26.02 -2.10 2.06
C ASP A 39 -24.52 -1.81 1.91
N ALA A 40 -24.07 -0.62 2.32
CA ALA A 40 -22.65 -0.26 2.29
C ALA A 40 -21.80 -1.17 3.19
N ILE A 41 -22.28 -1.53 4.39
CA ILE A 41 -21.58 -2.45 5.31
C ILE A 41 -21.51 -3.87 4.74
N LEU A 42 -22.61 -4.37 4.18
CA LEU A 42 -22.64 -5.69 3.56
C LEU A 42 -21.68 -5.75 2.37
N ARG A 43 -21.72 -4.74 1.51
CA ARG A 43 -20.81 -4.61 0.37
C ARG A 43 -19.35 -4.51 0.81
N GLN A 44 -19.07 -3.69 1.82
CA GLN A 44 -17.72 -3.58 2.39
C GLN A 44 -17.22 -4.91 2.91
N THR A 45 -18.05 -5.68 3.62
CA THR A 45 -17.65 -6.98 4.16
C THR A 45 -17.27 -7.95 3.05
N PHE A 46 -18.07 -8.00 1.98
CA PHE A 46 -17.77 -8.81 0.80
C PHE A 46 -16.49 -8.35 0.09
N GLU A 47 -16.38 -7.05 -0.21
CA GLU A 47 -15.21 -6.47 -0.87
C GLU A 47 -13.92 -6.64 -0.06
N LEU A 48 -14.02 -6.56 1.28
CA LEU A 48 -12.88 -6.78 2.18
C LEU A 48 -12.34 -8.20 2.07
N ALA A 49 -13.22 -9.20 1.97
CA ALA A 49 -12.85 -10.60 1.82
C ALA A 49 -12.29 -10.93 0.43
N GLU A 50 -12.85 -10.31 -0.61
CA GLU A 50 -12.48 -10.62 -2.01
C GLU A 50 -11.25 -9.85 -2.49
N TYR A 51 -11.15 -8.53 -2.24
CA TYR A 51 -10.12 -7.66 -2.85
C TYR A 51 -8.90 -7.44 -1.96
N THR A 52 -8.33 -8.52 -1.46
CA THR A 52 -7.20 -8.51 -0.52
C THR A 52 -5.87 -8.03 -1.12
N ILE A 53 -5.84 -7.73 -2.43
CA ILE A 53 -4.69 -7.24 -3.20
C ILE A 53 -5.18 -6.16 -4.20
N PRO A 54 -4.34 -5.20 -4.64
CA PRO A 54 -4.73 -4.21 -5.65
C PRO A 54 -5.14 -4.84 -6.97
N ARG A 55 -6.16 -4.25 -7.61
CA ARG A 55 -6.76 -4.76 -8.85
C ARG A 55 -6.02 -4.28 -10.09
N LEU A 56 -5.39 -3.12 -9.98
CA LEU A 56 -4.69 -2.48 -11.09
C LEU A 56 -3.18 -2.72 -10.97
N PHE A 57 -2.62 -3.36 -12.00
CA PHE A 57 -1.19 -3.60 -12.10
C PHE A 57 -0.72 -3.68 -13.56
N VAL A 58 0.57 -3.47 -13.77
CA VAL A 58 1.25 -3.63 -15.06
C VAL A 58 2.38 -4.64 -14.87
N ILE A 59 2.63 -5.47 -15.89
CA ILE A 59 3.84 -6.28 -15.95
C ILE A 59 4.77 -5.73 -17.01
N LEU A 60 6.02 -5.50 -16.63
CA LEU A 60 7.07 -5.04 -17.53
C LEU A 60 8.28 -5.99 -17.45
N PRO A 61 8.96 -6.27 -18.57
CA PRO A 61 10.22 -6.99 -18.54
C PRO A 61 11.32 -6.16 -17.86
N GLU A 62 12.23 -6.82 -17.13
CA GLU A 62 13.46 -6.17 -16.69
C GLU A 62 14.31 -5.82 -17.91
N ILE A 63 14.70 -4.56 -18.03
CA ILE A 63 15.54 -4.11 -19.14
C ILE A 63 16.99 -4.54 -18.87
N LYS A 64 17.39 -5.66 -19.48
CA LYS A 64 18.80 -6.07 -19.62
C LYS A 64 19.18 -5.97 -21.10
N THR A 65 20.38 -5.49 -21.38
CA THR A 65 20.85 -5.23 -22.75
C THR A 65 20.91 -6.50 -23.60
N SER A 66 20.58 -6.33 -24.89
CA SER A 66 20.44 -7.32 -25.98
C SER A 66 19.14 -8.15 -26.00
N ILE A 67 18.33 -7.89 -27.03
CA ILE A 67 17.02 -8.52 -27.26
C ILE A 67 17.23 -9.79 -28.08
N ASN A 68 16.89 -10.96 -27.50
CA ASN A 68 16.60 -12.16 -28.29
C ASN A 68 15.09 -12.47 -28.17
N PRO A 69 14.31 -12.41 -29.28
CA PRO A 69 12.87 -12.66 -29.27
C PRO A 69 12.51 -14.12 -28.91
N ILE A 70 13.42 -15.07 -29.09
CA ILE A 70 13.22 -16.49 -28.76
C ILE A 70 13.26 -16.73 -27.24
N ASN A 71 13.94 -15.86 -26.49
CA ASN A 71 14.16 -15.98 -25.05
C ASN A 71 13.15 -15.16 -24.21
N TRP A 72 11.99 -14.80 -24.75
CA TRP A 72 11.04 -13.94 -24.05
C TRP A 72 10.55 -14.55 -22.73
N TRP A 73 10.28 -15.85 -22.72
CA TRP A 73 9.83 -16.59 -21.54
C TRP A 73 10.88 -16.74 -20.44
N THR A 74 12.16 -16.59 -20.78
CA THR A 74 13.28 -16.70 -19.84
C THR A 74 13.71 -15.35 -19.27
N ARG A 75 13.07 -14.26 -19.68
CA ARG A 75 13.30 -12.93 -19.10
C ARG A 75 12.75 -12.84 -17.69
N SER A 76 13.38 -12.00 -16.88
CA SER A 76 12.82 -11.55 -15.61
C SER A 76 11.74 -10.50 -15.87
N TYR A 77 10.62 -10.60 -15.16
CA TYR A 77 9.51 -9.66 -15.24
C TYR A 77 9.24 -9.08 -13.87
N ARG A 78 8.75 -7.85 -13.85
CA ARG A 78 8.27 -7.19 -12.64
C ARG A 78 6.83 -6.75 -12.78
N LEU A 79 6.07 -6.94 -11.72
CA LEU A 79 4.71 -6.44 -11.57
C LEU A 79 4.72 -5.14 -10.78
N PHE A 80 4.05 -4.13 -11.30
CA PHE A 80 3.91 -2.80 -10.70
C PHE A 80 2.44 -2.53 -10.41
N PHE A 81 2.08 -2.24 -9.16
CA PHE A 81 0.71 -1.87 -8.82
C PHE A 81 0.44 -0.40 -9.16
N ILE A 82 -0.82 -0.09 -9.46
CA ILE A 82 -1.31 1.25 -9.80
C ILE A 82 -2.26 1.73 -8.71
N CYS A 83 -2.17 3.02 -8.36
CA CYS A 83 -3.11 3.70 -7.49
C CYS A 83 -4.52 3.77 -8.12
N GLU A 84 -5.54 3.36 -7.37
CA GLU A 84 -6.95 3.33 -7.75
C GLU A 84 -7.70 4.63 -7.38
N CYS A 85 -7.06 5.78 -7.62
CA CYS A 85 -7.71 7.09 -7.45
C CYS A 85 -8.50 7.48 -8.70
N ASP A 86 -9.57 8.26 -8.53
CA ASP A 86 -10.49 8.60 -9.62
C ASP A 86 -9.85 9.54 -10.67
N ASN A 87 -8.97 10.44 -10.25
CA ASN A 87 -8.50 11.55 -11.09
C ASN A 87 -7.16 11.26 -11.80
N GLU A 88 -6.17 10.68 -11.10
CA GLU A 88 -4.80 10.53 -11.63
C GLU A 88 -4.18 9.16 -11.32
N ARG A 89 -4.56 8.13 -12.08
CA ARG A 89 -3.95 6.80 -11.95
C ARG A 89 -2.44 6.89 -12.18
N HIS A 90 -1.65 6.37 -11.23
CA HIS A 90 -0.19 6.38 -11.31
C HIS A 90 0.40 5.15 -10.62
N PHE A 91 1.65 4.82 -10.95
CA PHE A 91 2.36 3.72 -10.32
C PHE A 91 2.55 3.95 -8.83
N ALA A 92 2.27 2.93 -8.03
CA ALA A 92 2.62 2.93 -6.62
C ALA A 92 4.16 3.05 -6.46
N PHE A 93 4.62 3.66 -5.38
CA PHE A 93 6.05 3.91 -5.18
C PHE A 93 6.78 2.64 -4.72
N HIS A 94 7.16 1.79 -5.68
CA HIS A 94 7.96 0.59 -5.44
C HIS A 94 8.76 0.16 -6.68
N GLU A 95 9.77 -0.69 -6.46
CA GLU A 95 10.68 -1.16 -7.52
C GLU A 95 10.07 -2.25 -8.44
N GLY A 96 8.80 -2.60 -8.24
CA GLY A 96 8.16 -3.75 -8.87
C GLY A 96 8.43 -5.07 -8.14
N TYR A 97 7.49 -6.01 -8.25
CA TYR A 97 7.60 -7.36 -7.69
C TYR A 97 8.14 -8.31 -8.74
N GLU A 98 9.25 -8.99 -8.44
CA GLU A 98 9.77 -10.01 -9.33
C GLU A 98 8.77 -11.17 -9.50
N MET A 99 8.48 -11.51 -10.75
CA MET A 99 7.53 -12.55 -11.13
C MET A 99 8.21 -13.91 -11.26
N LYS A 100 7.46 -14.98 -10.96
CA LYS A 100 7.77 -16.36 -11.32
C LYS A 100 6.66 -16.95 -12.18
N GLN A 101 6.92 -18.10 -12.81
CA GLN A 101 5.94 -18.83 -13.63
C GLN A 101 5.29 -17.95 -14.72
N ILE A 102 6.10 -17.12 -15.39
CA ILE A 102 5.61 -16.08 -16.31
C ILE A 102 4.74 -16.65 -17.45
N ARG A 103 5.03 -17.86 -17.94
CA ARG A 103 4.20 -18.56 -18.94
C ARG A 103 2.78 -18.82 -18.45
N GLU A 104 2.65 -19.37 -17.25
CA GLU A 104 1.35 -19.64 -16.64
C GLU A 104 0.59 -18.35 -16.35
N PHE A 105 1.33 -17.31 -15.92
CA PHE A 105 0.76 -15.99 -15.71
C PHE A 105 0.15 -15.43 -17.00
N PHE A 106 0.90 -15.40 -18.12
CA PHE A 106 0.39 -14.91 -19.40
C PHE A 106 -0.72 -15.77 -19.98
N ARG A 107 -0.68 -17.09 -19.75
CA ARG A 107 -1.78 -17.98 -20.13
C ARG A 107 -3.09 -17.58 -19.45
N LYS A 108 -3.02 -17.17 -18.19
CA LYS A 108 -4.21 -16.83 -17.38
C LYS A 108 -4.64 -15.37 -17.52
N TYR A 109 -3.70 -14.45 -17.44
CA TYR A 109 -3.95 -13.00 -17.40
C TYR A 109 -3.56 -12.26 -18.68
N GLY A 110 -3.15 -12.99 -19.74
CA GLY A 110 -2.75 -12.41 -21.02
C GLY A 110 -3.71 -11.35 -21.57
N PRO A 111 -5.05 -11.57 -21.59
CA PRO A 111 -6.00 -10.56 -22.05
C PRO A 111 -5.96 -9.28 -21.22
N TYR A 112 -5.84 -9.40 -19.89
CA TYR A 112 -5.70 -8.24 -19.01
C TYR A 112 -4.38 -7.50 -19.28
N VAL A 113 -3.27 -8.24 -19.38
CA VAL A 113 -1.96 -7.64 -19.64
C VAL A 113 -2.00 -6.87 -20.95
N GLN A 114 -2.58 -7.43 -22.02
CA GLN A 114 -2.74 -6.75 -23.31
C GLN A 114 -3.49 -5.41 -23.17
N LYS A 115 -4.60 -5.39 -22.42
CA LYS A 115 -5.36 -4.15 -22.15
C LYS A 115 -4.49 -3.13 -21.39
N MET A 116 -3.73 -3.56 -20.38
CA MET A 116 -2.83 -2.68 -19.64
C MET A 116 -1.66 -2.18 -20.49
N LEU A 117 -1.15 -2.99 -21.44
CA LEU A 117 -0.10 -2.54 -22.36
C LEU A 117 -0.58 -1.41 -23.26
N ILE A 118 -1.83 -1.44 -23.72
CA ILE A 118 -2.43 -0.33 -24.49
C ILE A 118 -2.43 0.95 -23.65
N VAL A 119 -2.84 0.86 -22.38
CA VAL A 119 -2.84 2.01 -21.45
C VAL A 119 -1.44 2.55 -21.21
N VAL A 120 -0.46 1.67 -20.99
CA VAL A 120 0.94 2.04 -20.80
C VAL A 120 1.52 2.71 -22.04
N ARG A 121 1.22 2.20 -23.25
CA ARG A 121 1.65 2.82 -24.51
C ARG A 121 1.04 4.20 -24.70
N ALA A 122 -0.26 4.33 -24.44
CA ALA A 122 -0.93 5.63 -24.51
C ALA A 122 -0.27 6.62 -23.54
N ALA A 123 0.12 6.18 -22.34
CA ALA A 123 0.83 7.01 -21.39
C ALA A 123 2.26 7.39 -21.82
N ILE A 124 3.01 6.47 -22.43
CA ILE A 124 4.37 6.75 -22.94
C ILE A 124 4.32 7.76 -24.11
N ALA A 125 3.37 7.58 -25.04
CA ALA A 125 3.26 8.40 -26.23
C ALA A 125 3.00 9.89 -25.94
N VAL A 126 2.39 10.21 -24.79
CA VAL A 126 2.07 11.58 -24.39
C VAL A 126 3.24 12.23 -23.60
N SER A 127 4.40 11.55 -23.45
CA SER A 127 5.59 11.97 -22.67
C SER A 127 5.30 12.41 -21.22
N SER A 128 4.07 12.19 -20.80
CA SER A 128 3.47 12.64 -19.56
C SER A 128 2.30 11.70 -19.32
N PHE A 129 2.23 11.13 -18.13
CA PHE A 129 1.01 10.48 -17.67
C PHE A 129 -0.01 11.58 -17.39
N VAL A 130 -0.53 12.23 -18.44
CA VAL A 130 -1.65 13.16 -18.34
C VAL A 130 -2.61 12.78 -19.46
N LEU A 131 -3.71 12.12 -19.09
CA LEU A 131 -4.83 11.92 -19.98
C LEU A 131 -5.30 13.31 -20.49
N PRO A 132 -5.48 13.54 -21.80
CA PRO A 132 -5.79 14.85 -22.38
C PRO A 132 -7.11 15.51 -21.92
N GLN A 133 -7.91 14.81 -21.10
CA GLN A 133 -9.14 15.33 -20.49
C GLN A 133 -8.87 16.10 -19.17
N LEU A 134 -7.61 16.19 -18.70
CA LEU A 134 -7.22 16.72 -17.37
C LEU A 134 -6.24 17.91 -17.45
N THR A 135 -6.49 18.86 -18.35
CA THR A 135 -5.71 20.11 -18.49
C THR A 135 -5.87 21.11 -17.34
N TYR A 136 -6.31 20.66 -16.16
CA TYR A 136 -6.59 21.53 -15.00
C TYR A 136 -5.66 21.32 -13.78
N PHE A 137 -4.56 20.55 -13.89
CA PHE A 137 -3.73 20.25 -12.72
C PHE A 137 -2.27 20.75 -12.81
N SER A 138 -1.80 21.18 -11.64
CA SER A 138 -0.62 22.00 -11.32
C SER A 138 0.74 21.34 -11.65
N PRO A 139 1.84 22.12 -11.84
CA PRO A 139 3.15 21.62 -12.29
C PRO A 139 3.92 20.68 -11.35
N SER A 140 3.37 20.26 -10.21
CA SER A 140 4.12 19.63 -9.11
C SER A 140 4.25 18.09 -9.15
N VAL A 141 3.87 17.41 -10.25
CA VAL A 141 3.79 15.92 -10.31
C VAL A 141 5.02 15.23 -10.93
N GLN A 142 6.13 15.94 -11.17
CA GLN A 142 7.34 15.32 -11.75
C GLN A 142 8.06 14.29 -10.84
N GLN A 143 7.60 14.04 -9.61
CA GLN A 143 8.29 13.17 -8.64
C GLN A 143 7.77 11.72 -8.57
N THR A 144 6.67 11.36 -9.23
CA THR A 144 6.02 10.03 -9.09
C THR A 144 6.17 9.10 -10.30
N ILE A 145 6.77 9.56 -11.39
CA ILE A 145 7.19 8.67 -12.48
C ILE A 145 8.58 8.14 -12.11
N PRO A 146 8.77 6.81 -11.95
CA PRO A 146 10.11 6.25 -11.80
C PRO A 146 11.06 6.86 -12.84
N ARG A 147 12.15 7.50 -12.40
CA ARG A 147 13.06 8.29 -13.27
C ARG A 147 13.52 7.54 -14.52
N PHE A 148 13.55 6.21 -14.47
CA PHE A 148 13.88 5.37 -15.61
C PHE A 148 12.85 5.49 -16.76
N LEU A 149 11.57 5.75 -16.51
CA LEU A 149 10.54 5.92 -17.54
C LEU A 149 10.65 7.25 -18.31
N LEU A 150 11.44 8.20 -17.80
CA LEU A 150 11.65 9.53 -18.40
C LEU A 150 12.88 9.57 -19.32
N ASP A 151 13.70 8.52 -19.33
CA ASP A 151 14.85 8.41 -20.23
C ASP A 151 14.37 8.00 -21.63
N LYS A 152 14.67 8.81 -22.65
CA LYS A 152 14.27 8.55 -24.04
C LYS A 152 14.81 7.21 -24.56
N SER A 153 16.03 6.85 -24.19
CA SER A 153 16.62 5.56 -24.58
C SER A 153 15.91 4.38 -23.91
N PHE A 154 15.43 4.59 -22.68
CA PHE A 154 14.58 3.65 -21.97
C PHE A 154 13.20 3.55 -22.63
N GLN A 155 12.58 4.66 -23.03
CA GLN A 155 11.29 4.68 -23.71
C GLN A 155 11.32 3.95 -25.05
N ASP A 156 12.39 4.13 -25.85
CA ASP A 156 12.57 3.42 -27.11
C ASP A 156 12.75 1.90 -26.86
N THR A 157 13.56 1.54 -25.86
CA THR A 157 13.77 0.14 -25.46
C THR A 157 12.49 -0.50 -24.90
N LEU A 158 11.74 0.25 -24.10
CA LEU A 158 10.46 -0.17 -23.54
C LEU A 158 9.44 -0.36 -24.67
N THR A 159 9.33 0.58 -25.60
CA THR A 159 8.42 0.47 -26.75
C THR A 159 8.72 -0.78 -27.59
N ASN A 160 9.99 -1.05 -27.88
CA ASN A 160 10.41 -2.27 -28.58
C ASN A 160 10.08 -3.55 -27.79
N ASN A 161 10.28 -3.53 -26.47
CA ASN A 161 9.91 -4.63 -25.58
C ASN A 161 8.39 -4.83 -25.53
N LEU A 162 7.61 -3.75 -25.48
CA LEU A 162 6.15 -3.80 -25.48
C LEU A 162 5.61 -4.37 -26.80
N ASN A 163 6.18 -4.00 -27.94
CA ASN A 163 5.80 -4.57 -29.24
C ASN A 163 6.10 -6.08 -29.29
N SER A 164 7.21 -6.49 -28.67
CA SER A 164 7.57 -7.92 -28.54
C SER A 164 6.63 -8.68 -27.60
N MET A 165 6.11 -8.02 -26.54
CA MET A 165 5.11 -8.61 -25.64
C MET A 165 3.80 -8.95 -26.34
N ASP A 166 3.32 -8.09 -27.24
CA ASP A 166 2.07 -8.34 -27.96
C ASP A 166 2.13 -9.65 -28.74
N ASN A 167 3.21 -9.86 -29.49
CA ASN A 167 3.41 -11.08 -30.26
C ASN A 167 3.40 -12.33 -29.37
N VAL A 168 3.96 -12.22 -28.16
CA VAL A 168 4.03 -13.33 -27.21
C VAL A 168 2.67 -13.60 -26.56
N ILE A 169 1.96 -12.55 -26.17
CA ILE A 169 0.59 -12.66 -25.65
C ILE A 169 -0.30 -13.29 -26.73
N GLU A 170 -0.18 -12.84 -27.98
CA GLU A 170 -0.95 -13.39 -29.09
C GLU A 170 -0.69 -14.88 -29.32
N VAL A 171 0.57 -15.33 -29.25
CA VAL A 171 0.92 -16.76 -29.31
C VAL A 171 0.28 -17.54 -28.16
N SER A 172 0.37 -17.04 -26.92
CA SER A 172 -0.26 -17.70 -25.77
C SER A 172 -1.78 -17.68 -25.79
N LEU A 173 -2.40 -16.65 -26.37
CA LEU A 173 -3.85 -16.59 -26.55
C LEU A 173 -4.32 -17.57 -27.62
N LYS A 174 -3.56 -17.69 -28.73
CA LYS A 174 -3.85 -18.65 -29.81
C LYS A 174 -3.82 -20.10 -29.34
N GLU A 175 -2.98 -20.43 -28.36
CA GLU A 175 -2.99 -21.76 -27.71
C GLU A 175 -4.25 -22.04 -26.86
N ASN A 176 -5.06 -21.02 -26.52
CA ASN A 176 -6.23 -21.12 -25.63
C ASN A 176 -7.58 -20.76 -26.28
N LEU A 177 -7.62 -20.46 -27.58
CA LEU A 177 -8.85 -20.00 -28.25
C LEU A 177 -9.84 -21.16 -28.51
N SER A 178 -10.56 -21.54 -27.46
CA SER A 178 -11.87 -22.20 -27.59
C SER A 178 -13.04 -21.37 -27.05
N THR A 179 -12.83 -20.28 -26.29
CA THR A 179 -13.96 -19.45 -25.82
C THR A 179 -13.50 -18.10 -25.27
N ARG A 180 -13.77 -16.99 -25.98
CA ARG A 180 -14.48 -15.80 -25.46
C ARG A 180 -14.38 -14.61 -26.40
N THR A 181 -15.55 -14.06 -26.72
CA THR A 181 -15.76 -12.85 -27.51
C THR A 181 -15.26 -11.62 -26.76
N MET A 182 -14.46 -10.80 -27.43
CA MET A 182 -13.96 -9.52 -26.94
C MET A 182 -15.08 -8.47 -26.95
N ASN A 183 -15.54 -8.05 -25.77
CA ASN A 183 -16.41 -6.88 -25.62
C ASN A 183 -15.78 -5.85 -24.67
N ALA A 184 -15.86 -4.59 -25.12
CA ALA A 184 -15.75 -3.27 -24.47
C ALA A 184 -14.64 -2.96 -23.43
N LEU A 185 -14.13 -1.74 -23.57
CA LEU A 185 -12.99 -1.06 -22.92
C LEU A 185 -13.16 -0.70 -21.42
N HIS A 186 -13.80 -1.55 -20.62
CA HIS A 186 -13.80 -1.34 -19.17
C HIS A 186 -12.59 -2.05 -18.54
N LEU A 187 -11.58 -1.28 -18.12
CA LEU A 187 -10.41 -1.79 -17.38
C LEU A 187 -10.81 -2.56 -16.10
N GLU A 188 -11.98 -2.25 -15.55
CA GLU A 188 -12.49 -2.76 -14.28
C GLU A 188 -13.18 -4.13 -14.42
N ASP A 189 -13.52 -4.58 -15.63
CA ASP A 189 -14.41 -5.73 -15.86
C ASP A 189 -13.72 -7.10 -16.03
N ASN A 190 -12.41 -7.24 -15.79
CA ASN A 190 -11.68 -8.42 -16.32
C ASN A 190 -10.95 -9.32 -15.32
N ILE A 191 -10.84 -8.97 -14.02
CA ILE A 191 -10.29 -9.90 -13.03
C ILE A 191 -11.13 -9.86 -11.75
N GLN A 192 -11.75 -10.99 -11.39
CA GLN A 192 -12.59 -11.10 -10.19
C GLN A 192 -11.76 -11.37 -8.92
N GLY A 193 -12.32 -11.11 -7.73
CA GLY A 193 -11.64 -11.24 -6.43
C GLY A 193 -10.93 -12.58 -6.19
N VAL A 194 -11.49 -13.68 -6.65
CA VAL A 194 -10.87 -15.02 -6.59
C VAL A 194 -9.60 -15.10 -7.45
N GLU A 195 -9.65 -14.57 -8.67
CA GLU A 195 -8.51 -14.57 -9.60
C GLU A 195 -7.40 -13.61 -9.11
N LEU A 196 -7.78 -12.46 -8.55
CA LEU A 196 -6.81 -11.51 -7.98
C LEU A 196 -5.99 -12.13 -6.84
N ARG A 197 -6.61 -12.93 -5.96
CA ARG A 197 -5.91 -13.61 -4.86
C ARG A 197 -4.76 -14.49 -5.36
N GLU A 198 -4.89 -15.08 -6.54
CA GLU A 198 -3.89 -15.95 -7.12
C GLU A 198 -2.68 -15.19 -7.67
N ILE A 199 -2.80 -13.89 -8.00
CA ILE A 199 -1.67 -13.06 -8.44
C ILE A 199 -0.52 -13.13 -7.43
N ARG A 200 -0.85 -13.18 -6.13
CA ARG A 200 0.14 -13.33 -5.06
C ARG A 200 1.01 -14.58 -5.24
N SER A 201 0.45 -15.67 -5.77
CA SER A 201 1.20 -16.90 -5.99
C SER A 201 2.27 -16.76 -7.08
N PHE A 202 2.15 -15.78 -7.99
CA PHE A 202 3.10 -15.51 -9.06
C PHE A 202 4.22 -14.55 -8.67
N LEU A 203 4.18 -13.97 -7.46
CA LEU A 203 5.22 -13.08 -6.96
C LEU A 203 6.31 -13.89 -6.25
N LYS A 204 7.60 -13.64 -6.53
CA LYS A 204 8.71 -14.28 -5.80
C LYS A 204 8.82 -13.82 -4.36
N ARG A 205 8.57 -12.53 -4.12
CA ARG A 205 8.46 -11.93 -2.79
C ARG A 205 7.04 -11.41 -2.61
N THR A 206 6.44 -11.68 -1.47
CA THR A 206 5.19 -11.05 -1.05
C THR A 206 5.47 -10.29 0.23
N ASP A 207 4.97 -9.07 0.36
CA ASP A 207 5.13 -8.34 1.61
C ASP A 207 4.29 -9.05 2.68
N ASN A 208 4.93 -9.50 3.76
CA ASN A 208 4.25 -10.25 4.83
C ASN A 208 3.11 -9.44 5.47
N GLN A 209 3.11 -8.11 5.30
CA GLN A 209 2.08 -7.19 5.77
C GLN A 209 1.12 -6.68 4.68
N SER A 210 1.14 -7.25 3.47
CA SER A 210 0.19 -6.89 2.40
C SER A 210 0.22 -5.39 2.03
N SER A 211 1.40 -4.76 2.03
CA SER A 211 1.57 -3.34 1.71
C SER A 211 1.60 -3.03 0.22
N PHE A 212 1.61 -4.05 -0.66
CA PHE A 212 1.43 -4.00 -2.12
C PHE A 212 1.88 -2.69 -2.81
N GLY A 213 3.17 -2.39 -2.71
CA GLY A 213 3.78 -1.24 -3.38
C GLY A 213 3.60 0.08 -2.63
N ASN A 214 3.32 0.02 -1.33
CA ASN A 214 2.87 1.13 -0.48
C ASN A 214 1.50 1.69 -0.90
N LEU A 215 0.61 0.79 -1.33
CA LEU A 215 -0.79 1.09 -1.48
C LEU A 215 -1.53 0.81 -0.17
N TYR A 216 -2.44 1.70 0.16
CA TYR A 216 -3.26 1.67 1.36
C TYR A 216 -4.69 1.37 0.96
N ARG A 217 -5.28 0.40 1.66
CA ARG A 217 -6.67 0.02 1.45
C ARG A 217 -7.58 1.07 2.09
N SER A 218 -8.52 1.59 1.31
CA SER A 218 -9.55 2.52 1.78
C SER A 218 -10.93 2.04 1.32
N THR A 219 -11.97 2.43 2.05
CA THR A 219 -13.37 2.14 1.69
C THR A 219 -14.04 3.46 1.33
N ASN A 220 -14.74 3.53 0.21
CA ASN A 220 -15.57 4.69 -0.11
C ASN A 220 -16.93 4.63 0.61
N GLU A 221 -17.73 5.69 0.48
CA GLU A 221 -19.06 5.79 1.12
C GLU A 221 -20.03 4.68 0.71
N ASN A 222 -19.82 4.08 -0.47
CA ASN A 222 -20.63 2.99 -1.01
C ASN A 222 -20.15 1.61 -0.54
N GLY A 223 -19.15 1.53 0.34
CA GLY A 223 -18.60 0.26 0.82
C GLY A 223 -17.62 -0.41 -0.16
N GLN A 224 -17.24 0.24 -1.26
CA GLN A 224 -16.26 -0.34 -2.19
C GLN A 224 -14.84 -0.13 -1.68
N ILE A 225 -14.03 -1.15 -1.86
CA ILE A 225 -12.61 -1.10 -1.50
C ILE A 225 -11.82 -0.46 -2.64
N ARG A 226 -10.82 0.35 -2.28
CA ARG A 226 -9.83 0.94 -3.20
C ARG A 226 -8.43 0.83 -2.64
N TRP A 227 -7.46 0.69 -3.53
CA TRP A 227 -6.04 0.70 -3.19
C TRP A 227 -5.39 2.01 -3.62
N LEU A 228 -5.11 2.88 -2.64
CA LEU A 228 -4.66 4.25 -2.89
C LEU A 228 -3.18 4.39 -2.55
N CYS A 229 -2.44 5.17 -3.34
CA CYS A 229 -1.13 5.63 -2.92
C CYS A 229 -1.26 6.46 -1.66
N LEU A 230 -0.14 6.68 -0.98
CA LEU A 230 -0.20 7.43 0.25
C LEU A 230 -0.83 8.82 0.11
N HIS A 231 -0.41 9.58 -0.91
CA HIS A 231 -0.92 10.93 -1.14
C HIS A 231 -2.46 10.95 -1.22
N HIS A 232 -3.03 10.09 -2.06
CA HIS A 232 -4.48 9.98 -2.20
C HIS A 232 -5.14 9.40 -0.97
N TYR A 233 -4.52 8.41 -0.31
CA TYR A 233 -5.04 7.90 0.95
C TYR A 233 -5.20 9.03 1.97
N ARG A 234 -4.21 9.93 2.12
CA ARG A 234 -4.31 11.10 3.02
C ARG A 234 -5.47 12.03 2.64
N GLN A 235 -5.64 12.29 1.34
CA GLN A 235 -6.70 13.15 0.84
C GLN A 235 -8.10 12.56 1.09
N TYR A 236 -8.26 11.25 0.91
CA TYR A 236 -9.55 10.54 1.09
C TYR A 236 -9.86 10.18 2.55
N SER A 237 -8.89 9.70 3.32
CA SER A 237 -9.05 9.34 4.74
C SER A 237 -9.29 10.55 5.65
N GLY A 238 -9.09 11.75 5.12
CA GLY A 238 -9.15 12.99 5.87
C GLY A 238 -7.97 13.16 6.80
N GLU A 239 -7.44 14.38 6.87
CA GLU A 239 -6.40 14.77 7.83
C GLU A 239 -6.75 14.34 9.26
N LYS A 240 -8.05 14.27 9.61
CA LYS A 240 -8.56 13.83 10.91
C LYS A 240 -8.15 12.40 11.31
N GLN A 241 -8.13 11.44 10.39
CA GLN A 241 -7.74 10.07 10.74
C GLN A 241 -6.25 9.98 11.05
N ILE A 242 -5.43 10.66 10.26
CA ILE A 242 -3.97 10.73 10.45
C ILE A 242 -3.65 11.50 11.72
N GLU A 243 -4.38 12.59 11.98
CA GLU A 243 -4.25 13.35 13.22
C GLU A 243 -4.65 12.51 14.43
N GLY A 244 -5.70 11.68 14.32
CA GLY A 244 -6.05 10.70 15.34
C GLY A 244 -4.93 9.68 15.60
N LEU A 245 -4.28 9.16 14.56
CA LEU A 245 -3.14 8.26 14.71
C LEU A 245 -1.92 8.96 15.32
N LYS A 246 -1.66 10.23 14.96
CA LYS A 246 -0.58 11.03 15.58
C LYS A 246 -0.87 11.26 17.07
N GLN A 247 -2.11 11.59 17.41
CA GLN A 247 -2.53 11.74 18.81
C GLN A 247 -2.39 10.42 19.58
N GLU A 248 -2.80 9.29 19.00
CA GLU A 248 -2.62 7.97 19.61
C GLU A 248 -1.14 7.64 19.83
N PHE A 249 -0.29 7.90 18.82
CA PHE A 249 1.16 7.73 18.93
C PHE A 249 1.75 8.62 20.03
N HIS A 250 1.22 9.84 20.18
CA HIS A 250 1.61 10.77 21.22
C HIS A 250 1.21 10.31 22.63
N GLN A 251 -0.01 9.79 22.78
CA GLN A 251 -0.51 9.25 24.05
C GLN A 251 0.31 8.05 24.54
N LEU A 252 0.89 7.28 23.62
CA LEU A 252 1.80 6.17 23.96
C LEU A 252 3.17 6.67 24.44
N GLY A 253 3.47 7.97 24.32
CA GLY A 253 4.74 8.60 24.70
C GLY A 253 5.71 8.82 23.53
N GLY A 254 5.24 8.70 22.30
CA GLY A 254 6.00 9.02 21.10
C GLY A 254 5.82 10.47 20.68
N GLU A 255 6.68 10.94 19.79
CA GLU A 255 6.54 12.27 19.18
C GLU A 255 6.74 12.14 17.67
N ILE A 256 5.91 12.81 16.88
CA ILE A 256 6.09 12.87 15.42
C ILE A 256 6.48 14.29 15.06
N ARG A 257 7.72 14.45 14.60
CA ARG A 257 8.26 15.72 14.12
C ARG A 257 8.33 15.68 12.61
N LEU A 258 7.43 16.39 11.93
CA LEU A 258 7.21 16.29 10.48
C LEU A 258 6.87 14.83 10.10
N ASP A 259 7.85 14.06 9.63
CA ASP A 259 7.72 12.64 9.29
C ASP A 259 8.76 11.75 10.02
N ASN A 260 9.32 12.25 11.14
CA ASN A 260 10.21 11.51 12.02
C ASN A 260 9.48 11.08 13.29
N ALA A 261 9.32 9.77 13.49
CA ALA A 261 8.84 9.22 14.75
C ALA A 261 9.99 9.13 15.74
N VAL A 262 9.91 9.91 16.81
CA VAL A 262 10.87 9.89 17.92
C VAL A 262 10.23 9.16 19.09
N VAL A 263 10.93 8.16 19.60
CA VAL A 263 10.52 7.41 20.78
C VAL A 263 11.67 7.41 21.77
N GLU A 264 11.38 7.89 22.98
CA GLU A 264 12.37 8.02 24.04
C GLU A 264 11.92 7.27 25.30
N LYS A 265 12.83 6.51 25.93
CA LYS A 265 12.61 5.82 27.22
C LYS A 265 11.34 4.95 27.25
N SER A 266 10.98 4.37 26.11
CA SER A 266 9.77 3.55 25.99
C SER A 266 10.00 2.12 26.47
N SER A 267 8.96 1.52 27.06
CA SER A 267 8.97 0.10 27.41
C SER A 267 8.72 -0.75 26.15
N ALA A 268 9.18 -2.01 26.15
CA ALA A 268 8.98 -2.91 25.02
C ALA A 268 7.49 -3.04 24.59
N LYS A 269 6.57 -3.06 25.57
CA LYS A 269 5.12 -3.13 25.31
C LYS A 269 4.60 -1.87 24.61
N ARG A 270 4.96 -0.69 25.12
CA ARG A 270 4.54 0.59 24.52
C ARG A 270 5.13 0.79 23.14
N LEU A 271 6.40 0.42 22.95
CA LEU A 271 7.02 0.46 21.63
C LEU A 271 6.31 -0.47 20.65
N GLU A 272 5.90 -1.67 21.07
CA GLU A 272 5.13 -2.57 20.22
C GLU A 272 3.76 -1.99 19.82
N GLU A 273 3.05 -1.36 20.77
CA GLU A 273 1.81 -0.64 20.51
C GLU A 273 2.04 0.51 19.51
N MET A 274 3.10 1.30 19.70
CA MET A 274 3.49 2.37 18.76
C MET A 274 3.75 1.85 17.35
N LEU A 275 4.46 0.72 17.22
CA LEU A 275 4.69 0.08 15.92
C LEU A 275 3.39 -0.36 15.26
N ASN A 276 2.38 -0.79 16.03
CA ASN A 276 1.05 -1.09 15.49
C ASN A 276 0.34 0.17 14.97
N VAL A 277 0.47 1.31 15.66
CA VAL A 277 -0.05 2.59 15.16
C VAL A 277 0.65 2.97 13.85
N ILE A 278 1.97 2.76 13.76
CA ILE A 278 2.73 2.92 12.51
C ILE A 278 2.12 2.05 11.41
N CYS A 279 1.93 0.76 11.67
CA CYS A 279 1.31 -0.18 10.72
C CYS A 279 -0.09 0.22 10.24
N ARG A 280 -0.86 0.98 11.05
CA ARG A 280 -2.23 1.43 10.70
C ARG A 280 -2.30 2.60 9.71
N GLY A 281 -1.17 3.14 9.26
CA GLY A 281 -1.13 4.13 8.18
C GLY A 281 -0.38 5.42 8.50
N LEU A 282 0.30 5.47 9.65
CA LEU A 282 1.22 6.56 9.97
C LEU A 282 2.38 6.56 8.98
N VAL A 283 2.61 7.71 8.37
CA VAL A 283 3.64 7.91 7.36
C VAL A 283 4.87 8.45 8.03
N LEU A 284 5.99 7.77 7.83
CA LEU A 284 7.25 8.15 8.41
C LEU A 284 8.34 7.95 7.38
N PHE A 285 9.23 8.93 7.26
CA PHE A 285 10.49 8.79 6.55
C PHE A 285 11.62 8.34 7.47
N LYS A 286 11.49 8.64 8.77
CA LYS A 286 12.51 8.37 9.78
C LYS A 286 11.90 7.80 11.07
N ILE A 287 12.59 6.85 11.68
CA ILE A 287 12.30 6.38 13.05
C ILE A 287 13.56 6.59 13.90
N THR A 288 13.40 7.21 15.05
CA THR A 288 14.48 7.48 16.02
C THR A 288 14.12 6.88 17.37
N LEU A 289 14.91 5.92 17.84
CA LEU A 289 14.76 5.28 19.15
C LEU A 289 15.90 5.74 20.07
N ARG A 290 15.55 6.26 21.25
CA ARG A 290 16.50 6.76 22.24
C ARG A 290 16.28 6.12 23.60
N ASN A 291 17.35 5.63 24.24
CA ASN A 291 17.29 5.12 25.62
C ASN A 291 16.20 4.05 25.82
N CYS A 292 16.00 3.17 24.82
CA CYS A 292 14.90 2.21 24.81
C CYS A 292 15.37 0.80 25.18
N LYS A 293 14.56 0.10 25.99
CA LYS A 293 14.74 -1.35 26.25
C LYS A 293 13.77 -2.14 25.37
N ILE A 294 14.32 -2.86 24.40
CA ILE A 294 13.55 -3.48 23.30
C ILE A 294 13.69 -5.00 23.40
N ARG A 295 12.59 -5.74 23.35
CA ARG A 295 12.67 -7.21 23.21
C ARG A 295 13.10 -7.57 21.80
N THR A 296 13.83 -8.67 21.64
CA THR A 296 14.23 -9.20 20.32
C THR A 296 13.06 -9.28 19.33
N SER A 297 11.89 -9.76 19.76
CA SER A 297 10.70 -9.84 18.89
C SER A 297 10.23 -8.47 18.38
N VAL A 298 10.31 -7.43 19.22
CA VAL A 298 9.91 -6.06 18.87
C VAL A 298 10.96 -5.42 17.96
N PHE A 299 12.24 -5.73 18.17
CA PHE A 299 13.32 -5.31 17.28
C PHE A 299 13.20 -5.91 15.88
N ASP A 300 12.96 -7.23 15.79
CA ASP A 300 12.76 -7.90 14.51
C ASP A 300 11.51 -7.35 13.79
N LYS A 301 10.43 -7.07 14.54
CA LYS A 301 9.23 -6.41 14.01
C LYS A 301 9.52 -5.02 13.45
N LEU A 302 10.27 -4.18 14.17
CA LEU A 302 10.69 -2.86 13.68
C LEU A 302 11.46 -2.95 12.36
N LEU A 303 12.46 -3.82 12.28
CA LEU A 303 13.24 -4.00 11.05
C LEU A 303 12.36 -4.52 9.91
N SER A 304 11.42 -5.43 10.20
CA SER A 304 10.47 -5.90 9.18
C SER A 304 9.60 -4.76 8.64
N ILE A 305 9.13 -3.85 9.50
CA ILE A 305 8.35 -2.67 9.10
C ILE A 305 9.19 -1.77 8.20
N ALA A 306 10.46 -1.52 8.57
CA ALA A 306 11.41 -0.73 7.80
C ALA A 306 11.66 -1.30 6.39
N CYS A 307 11.78 -2.63 6.30
CA CYS A 307 12.01 -3.31 5.03
C CYS A 307 10.78 -3.30 4.12
N GLN A 308 9.59 -3.32 4.71
CA GLN A 308 8.32 -3.46 4.00
C GLN A 308 7.69 -2.12 3.59
N ARG A 309 8.17 -1.02 4.17
CA ARG A 309 7.70 0.34 3.89
C ARG A 309 8.81 1.15 3.24
N ASN A 310 8.77 1.27 1.92
CA ASN A 310 9.80 1.99 1.15
C ASN A 310 9.90 3.49 1.49
N LEU A 311 8.90 4.04 2.20
CA LEU A 311 8.94 5.40 2.70
C LEU A 311 9.88 5.56 3.89
N ILE A 312 10.03 4.53 4.75
CA ILE A 312 11.00 4.58 5.84
C ILE A 312 12.38 4.37 5.24
N ARG A 313 13.14 5.46 5.14
CA ARG A 313 14.49 5.46 4.59
C ARG A 313 15.56 5.53 5.66
N HIS A 314 15.19 5.84 6.89
CA HIS A 314 16.16 6.05 7.94
C HIS A 314 15.69 5.52 9.28
N ILE A 315 16.51 4.70 9.92
CA ILE A 315 16.32 4.28 11.31
C ILE A 315 17.54 4.66 12.11
N LYS A 316 17.31 5.33 13.24
CA LYS A 316 18.36 5.72 14.17
C LYS A 316 18.12 5.10 15.53
N PHE A 317 19.09 4.33 16.01
CA PHE A 317 19.14 3.76 17.34
C PHE A 317 20.19 4.51 18.17
N GLN A 318 19.79 5.08 19.30
CA GLN A 318 20.70 5.74 20.24
C GLN A 318 20.49 5.14 21.62
N ASP A 319 21.55 4.56 22.18
CA ASP A 319 21.56 3.99 23.52
C ASP A 319 20.43 2.97 23.75
N ILE A 320 20.37 1.98 22.88
CA ILE A 320 19.36 0.92 22.94
C ILE A 320 19.90 -0.33 23.62
N ILE A 321 19.03 -1.01 24.38
CA ILE A 321 19.33 -2.30 24.98
C ILE A 321 18.36 -3.33 24.41
N ILE A 322 18.88 -4.35 23.72
CA ILE A 322 18.08 -5.44 23.16
C ILE A 322 18.06 -6.62 24.13
N GLN A 323 16.89 -6.90 24.70
CA GLN A 323 16.68 -7.96 25.66
C GLN A 323 16.26 -9.26 24.94
N PRO A 324 16.84 -10.42 25.30
CA PRO A 324 16.46 -11.70 24.72
C PRO A 324 15.03 -12.10 25.12
N THR A 325 14.32 -12.76 24.20
CA THR A 325 12.97 -13.28 24.46
C THR A 325 13.03 -14.55 25.32
N VAL A 326 14.03 -15.41 25.08
CA VAL A 326 14.39 -16.62 25.85
C VAL A 326 15.90 -16.87 25.62
N GLY A 327 16.68 -17.16 26.66
CA GLY A 327 18.12 -17.49 26.55
C GLY A 327 19.08 -16.30 26.64
N PHE A 328 20.32 -16.48 26.15
CA PHE A 328 21.39 -15.49 26.23
C PHE A 328 21.08 -14.22 25.42
N PRO A 329 21.58 -13.04 25.84
CA PRO A 329 21.45 -11.81 25.07
C PRO A 329 21.96 -12.02 23.63
N LYS A 330 21.27 -11.45 22.63
CA LYS A 330 21.80 -11.43 21.26
C LYS A 330 23.20 -10.82 21.30
N THR A 331 24.18 -11.54 20.76
CA THR A 331 25.51 -10.97 20.59
C THR A 331 25.42 -9.76 19.64
N HIS A 332 26.31 -8.79 19.79
CA HIS A 332 26.34 -7.64 18.87
C HIS A 332 26.49 -8.09 17.40
N ARG A 333 27.16 -9.21 17.17
CA ARG A 333 27.24 -9.87 15.86
C ARG A 333 25.87 -10.25 15.28
N GLU A 334 24.95 -10.76 16.11
CA GLU A 334 23.58 -11.08 15.67
C GLU A 334 22.77 -9.81 15.37
N ILE A 335 23.02 -8.73 16.09
CA ILE A 335 22.38 -7.42 15.82
C ILE A 335 22.84 -6.89 14.46
N ILE A 336 24.15 -6.90 14.20
CA ILE A 336 24.72 -6.51 12.90
C ILE A 336 24.15 -7.37 11.78
N SER A 337 24.13 -8.69 11.95
CA SER A 337 23.59 -9.60 10.93
C SER A 337 22.12 -9.29 10.58
N LYS A 338 21.31 -8.88 11.57
CA LYS A 338 19.93 -8.44 11.34
C LYS A 338 19.85 -7.09 10.63
N PHE A 339 20.77 -6.17 10.88
CA PHE A 339 20.86 -4.93 10.10
C PHE A 339 21.25 -5.20 8.65
N GLU A 340 22.25 -6.04 8.41
CA GLU A 340 22.65 -6.44 7.05
C GLU A 340 21.50 -7.11 6.29
N GLU A 341 20.76 -8.01 6.94
CA GLU A 341 19.55 -8.62 6.38
C GLU A 341 18.52 -7.54 5.99
N ALA A 342 18.30 -6.54 6.85
CA ALA A 342 17.36 -5.46 6.58
C ALA A 342 17.82 -4.56 5.41
N LEU A 343 19.10 -4.20 5.36
CA LEU A 343 19.70 -3.40 4.28
C LEU A 343 19.67 -4.13 2.93
N ASN A 344 19.89 -5.45 2.93
CA ASN A 344 19.77 -6.27 1.72
C ASN A 344 18.32 -6.31 1.20
N ASN A 345 17.34 -6.27 2.10
CA ASN A 345 15.92 -6.29 1.74
C ASN A 345 15.38 -4.92 1.30
N ASN A 346 15.96 -3.82 1.81
CA ASN A 346 15.64 -2.45 1.45
C ASN A 346 16.91 -1.63 1.22
N LYS A 347 17.32 -1.52 -0.06
CA LYS A 347 18.55 -0.84 -0.49
C LYS A 347 18.55 0.67 -0.25
N HIS A 348 17.40 1.27 0.03
CA HIS A 348 17.25 2.71 0.31
C HIS A 348 17.14 3.00 1.81
N LEU A 349 17.27 1.97 2.65
CA LEU A 349 17.27 2.09 4.10
C LEU A 349 18.67 2.45 4.59
N THR A 350 18.77 3.46 5.42
CA THR A 350 19.97 3.79 6.21
C THR A 350 19.70 3.44 7.66
N ILE A 351 20.63 2.71 8.30
CA ILE A 351 20.57 2.40 9.72
C ILE A 351 21.74 3.06 10.43
N GLU A 352 21.44 4.02 11.31
CA GLU A 352 22.38 4.57 12.27
C GLU A 352 22.17 3.89 13.62
N TYR A 353 23.23 3.41 14.28
CA TYR A 353 23.10 2.83 15.61
C TYR A 353 24.28 3.23 16.50
N THR A 354 23.99 3.43 17.79
CA THR A 354 24.99 3.63 18.85
C THR A 354 24.76 2.55 19.89
N VAL A 355 25.77 1.72 20.15
CA VAL A 355 25.65 0.64 21.13
C VAL A 355 26.30 1.07 22.43
N SER A 356 25.50 1.14 23.48
CA SER A 356 25.97 1.14 24.86
C SER A 356 26.06 -0.34 25.28
N LEU A 357 27.26 -0.92 25.23
CA LEU A 357 27.49 -2.28 25.71
C LEU A 357 27.63 -2.24 27.24
N ASP A 358 26.98 -3.18 27.93
CA ASP A 358 27.22 -3.41 29.35
C ASP A 358 28.68 -3.89 29.55
N GLU A 359 29.37 -3.45 30.61
CA GLU A 359 30.81 -3.69 30.82
C GLU A 359 31.17 -5.18 30.81
N ASP A 360 30.28 -6.03 31.30
CA ASP A 360 30.45 -7.49 31.31
C ASP A 360 30.35 -8.13 29.92
N THR A 361 29.70 -7.44 28.97
CA THR A 361 29.59 -7.87 27.57
C THR A 361 30.82 -7.45 26.77
N MET A 362 31.40 -6.27 27.07
CA MET A 362 32.65 -5.81 26.44
C MET A 362 33.84 -6.71 26.77
N LYS A 363 33.91 -7.27 27.98
CA LYS A 363 35.00 -8.17 28.40
C LYS A 363 35.01 -9.52 27.68
N LYS A 364 33.88 -9.95 27.09
CA LYS A 364 33.76 -11.28 26.46
C LYS A 364 33.96 -11.28 24.95
N ASP A 365 33.96 -10.12 24.30
CA ASP A 365 33.94 -10.05 22.84
C ASP A 365 34.83 -8.93 22.31
N ASN A 366 36.15 -9.20 22.28
CA ASN A 366 37.19 -8.30 21.77
C ASN A 366 37.05 -7.96 20.27
N SER A 367 36.10 -8.57 19.55
CA SER A 367 35.84 -8.32 18.13
C SER A 367 35.05 -7.01 17.86
N LEU A 368 34.58 -6.34 18.91
CA LEU A 368 33.61 -5.24 18.82
C LEU A 368 34.18 -3.86 18.51
N LEU A 369 35.49 -3.67 18.64
CA LEU A 369 36.14 -2.37 18.42
C LEU A 369 36.30 -2.00 16.93
N SER A 370 36.07 -2.93 15.99
CA SER A 370 36.32 -2.70 14.55
C SER A 370 35.07 -2.37 13.71
N HIS A 371 33.87 -2.29 14.31
CA HIS A 371 32.61 -2.07 13.57
C HIS A 371 31.87 -0.79 13.98
N PHE A 372 32.62 0.30 14.16
CA PHE A 372 32.09 1.66 14.26
C PHE A 372 32.37 2.44 12.98
N VAL A 373 31.69 2.14 11.86
CA VAL A 373 31.44 3.13 10.79
C VAL A 373 30.15 2.79 10.04
N ALA A 374 29.30 3.81 9.93
CA ALA A 374 28.05 3.89 9.19
C ALA A 374 28.14 3.32 7.76
N HIS A 375 27.11 2.60 7.33
CA HIS A 375 26.82 2.43 5.91
C HIS A 375 25.69 3.40 5.56
N SER A 376 26.08 4.59 5.09
CA SER A 376 25.20 5.43 4.28
C SER A 376 25.41 5.04 2.81
N THR A 377 24.34 4.67 2.13
CA THR A 377 24.21 4.82 0.68
C THR A 377 22.93 5.56 0.39
#